data_AF-A0A5D5AGJ9-F1
#
_entry.id   AF-A0A5D5AGJ9-F1
#
_cell.length_a   1.000
_cell.length_b   1.000
_cell.length_c   1.000
_cell.angle_alpha   90.00
_cell.angle_beta   90.00
_cell.angle_gamma   90.00
#
_symmetry.space_group_name_H-M   'P 1'
#
loop_
_entity.id
_entity.type
_entity.pdbx_description
1 polymer ?
#
loop_
_entity_poly.entity_id
_entity_poly.type
_entity_poly.pdbx_seq_one_letter_code
_entity_poly.pdbx_strand_id
1 'polypeptide(L)'
;KCHSQDDHCTYHDVNVTLGQTTEEDTETTLLDVNLNDSWDETAATLEETEAITDDATVVSDAENALVDAFENGDRSHQLDLVHVGRTLGYKLWKDDAFPLGERKAIVAGVTDDLFHLKNSVALHAPRNERLAIRERIDQTLENLRKEAWRLVRQDSPKAAAYLREWAEATVTFAELALDQQQVPWTSNVVERAMGEVSKRCKNQWMRWSEAGLESLLWLNLVQYADPEQFAAFADELLERSAKTAITMEVSTEATRGEL
;
A
#
# COMPACT_ATOMS: atom_id res chain seq x y z
N LYS A 1 13.57 1.14 2.04
CA LYS A 1 14.90 0.89 2.65
C LYS A 1 15.66 -0.22 1.92
N CYS A 2 16.61 0.15 1.08
CA CYS A 2 17.61 -0.72 0.45
C CYS A 2 19.02 -0.23 0.85
N HIS A 3 20.02 -1.11 0.91
CA HIS A 3 21.36 -0.70 1.31
C HIS A 3 21.99 0.23 0.27
N SER A 4 22.50 1.38 0.71
CA SER A 4 23.13 2.36 -0.18
C SER A 4 24.61 2.08 -0.38
N GLN A 5 25.11 2.40 -1.57
CA GLN A 5 26.52 2.55 -1.91
C GLN A 5 27.02 3.98 -1.71
N ASP A 6 26.11 4.96 -1.62
CA ASP A 6 26.44 6.38 -1.62
C ASP A 6 26.86 6.86 -0.23
N ASP A 7 27.86 7.75 -0.18
CA ASP A 7 28.49 8.16 1.09
C ASP A 7 27.57 9.00 2.00
N HIS A 8 26.49 9.56 1.45
CA HIS A 8 25.59 10.49 2.15
C HIS A 8 24.44 9.78 2.89
N CYS A 9 24.19 8.49 2.64
CA CYS A 9 23.15 7.73 3.31
C CYS A 9 23.55 6.27 3.55
N THR A 10 22.99 5.65 4.60
CA THR A 10 23.22 4.21 4.84
C THR A 10 22.21 3.34 4.06
N TYR A 11 21.03 3.89 3.82
CA TYR A 11 19.93 3.24 3.14
C TYR A 11 19.22 4.22 2.22
N HIS A 12 18.80 3.75 1.06
CA HIS A 12 17.83 4.45 0.23
C HIS A 12 16.41 4.11 0.71
N ASP A 13 15.60 5.13 0.95
CA ASP A 13 14.16 4.98 1.07
C ASP A 13 13.55 4.83 -0.32
N VAL A 14 12.59 3.92 -0.42
CA VAL A 14 12.02 3.50 -1.70
C VAL A 14 10.53 3.73 -1.60
N ASN A 15 10.03 4.63 -2.43
CA ASN A 15 8.63 5.00 -2.54
C ASN A 15 8.11 4.47 -3.88
N VAL A 16 6.92 3.87 -3.87
CA VAL A 16 6.30 3.30 -5.07
C VAL A 16 4.86 3.76 -5.13
N THR A 17 4.49 4.36 -6.25
CA THR A 17 3.12 4.82 -6.52
C THR A 17 2.53 4.01 -7.66
N LEU A 18 1.38 3.39 -7.42
CA LEU A 18 0.66 2.58 -8.40
C LEU A 18 -0.73 3.19 -8.64
N GLY A 19 -1.13 3.29 -9.90
CA GLY A 19 -2.47 3.63 -10.32
C GLY A 19 -3.30 2.38 -10.52
N GLN A 20 -4.59 2.44 -10.20
CA GLN A 20 -5.55 1.40 -10.54
C GLN A 20 -6.77 2.03 -11.20
N THR A 21 -7.16 1.51 -12.36
CA THR A 21 -8.49 1.78 -12.91
C THR A 21 -9.50 0.86 -12.25
N THR A 22 -10.67 1.37 -11.91
CA THR A 22 -11.68 0.65 -11.13
C THR A 22 -12.81 0.10 -12.01
N GLU A 23 -12.61 0.09 -13.33
CA GLU A 23 -13.51 -0.51 -14.31
C GLU A 23 -13.34 -2.04 -14.36
N GLU A 24 -14.16 -2.73 -15.17
CA GLU A 24 -14.33 -4.20 -15.16
C GLU A 24 -13.01 -5.01 -15.30
N ASP A 25 -11.96 -4.39 -15.84
CA ASP A 25 -10.59 -4.89 -15.84
C ASP A 25 -9.71 -3.96 -14.98
N THR A 26 -9.43 -4.36 -13.73
CA THR A 26 -8.55 -3.59 -12.83
C THR A 26 -7.10 -3.66 -13.33
N GLU A 27 -6.75 -2.72 -14.20
CA GLU A 27 -5.38 -2.54 -14.66
C GLU A 27 -4.57 -1.81 -13.57
N THR A 28 -3.37 -2.31 -13.32
CA THR A 28 -2.44 -1.67 -12.39
C THR A 28 -1.30 -1.07 -13.19
N THR A 29 -1.06 0.22 -13.03
CA THR A 29 0.01 0.92 -13.74
C THR A 29 1.01 1.46 -12.72
N LEU A 30 2.30 1.34 -13.02
CA LEU A 30 3.32 2.01 -12.24
C LEU A 30 3.31 3.50 -12.60
N LEU A 31 3.02 4.36 -11.63
CA LEU A 31 3.01 5.81 -11.85
C LEU A 31 4.36 6.43 -11.52
N ASP A 32 4.97 5.99 -10.42
CA ASP A 32 6.26 6.51 -9.98
C ASP A 32 7.06 5.51 -9.15
N VAL A 33 8.39 5.63 -9.24
CA VAL A 33 9.35 5.05 -8.32
C VAL A 33 10.36 6.13 -7.96
N ASN A 34 10.27 6.61 -6.73
CA ASN A 34 11.16 7.61 -6.18
C ASN A 34 12.09 6.97 -5.13
N LEU A 35 13.35 7.43 -5.11
CA LEU A 35 14.29 7.17 -4.04
C LEU A 35 14.60 8.43 -3.22
N ASN A 36 14.37 8.37 -1.91
CA ASN A 36 14.74 9.40 -0.93
C ASN A 36 13.99 10.74 -1.03
N ASP A 37 13.28 11.03 -2.12
CA ASP A 37 12.50 12.26 -2.24
C ASP A 37 11.26 12.20 -1.35
N SER A 38 10.77 13.38 -1.01
CA SER A 38 9.57 13.55 -0.19
C SER A 38 8.29 13.18 -0.96
N TRP A 39 7.22 12.88 -0.21
CA TRP A 39 5.91 12.67 -0.82
C TRP A 39 5.35 13.93 -1.50
N ASP A 40 5.70 15.13 -1.01
CA ASP A 40 5.34 16.40 -1.65
C ASP A 40 5.95 16.52 -3.06
N GLU A 41 7.22 16.12 -3.23
CA GLU A 41 7.89 16.12 -4.53
C GLU A 41 7.29 15.08 -5.48
N THR A 42 6.99 13.87 -4.97
CA THR A 42 6.29 12.83 -5.75
C THR A 42 4.90 13.31 -6.18
N ALA A 43 4.10 13.87 -5.27
CA ALA A 43 2.76 14.35 -5.57
C ALA A 43 2.80 15.47 -6.63
N ALA A 44 3.69 16.46 -6.47
CA ALA A 44 3.85 17.54 -7.45
C ALA A 44 4.27 17.03 -8.83
N THR A 45 5.16 16.03 -8.90
CA THR A 45 5.58 15.42 -10.18
C THR A 45 4.42 14.69 -10.86
N LEU A 46 3.61 13.95 -10.09
CA LEU A 46 2.45 13.24 -10.61
C LEU A 46 1.34 14.19 -11.09
N GLU A 47 1.18 15.35 -10.43
CA GLU A 47 0.29 16.41 -10.88
C GLU A 47 0.78 17.07 -12.18
N GLU A 48 2.06 17.44 -12.24
CA GLU A 48 2.65 18.10 -13.43
C GLU A 48 2.57 17.21 -14.68
N THR A 49 2.66 15.89 -14.48
CA THR A 49 2.59 14.90 -15.56
C THR A 49 1.16 14.44 -15.86
N GLU A 50 0.15 14.98 -15.17
CA GLU A 50 -1.26 14.57 -15.29
C GLU A 50 -1.47 13.05 -15.05
N ALA A 51 -0.61 12.44 -14.22
CA ALA A 51 -0.62 11.00 -13.92
C ALA A 51 -1.68 10.61 -12.88
N ILE A 52 -2.20 11.59 -12.12
CA ILE A 52 -3.30 11.43 -11.16
C ILE A 52 -4.39 12.46 -11.44
N THR A 53 -5.65 12.06 -11.25
CA THR A 53 -6.80 12.96 -11.45
C THR A 53 -7.05 13.84 -10.22
N ASP A 54 -7.79 14.93 -10.40
CA ASP A 54 -8.15 15.86 -9.32
C ASP A 54 -9.05 15.21 -8.26
N ASP A 55 -9.79 14.16 -8.62
CA ASP A 55 -10.70 13.40 -7.75
C ASP A 55 -10.14 12.04 -7.31
N ALA A 56 -8.84 11.81 -7.51
CA ALA A 56 -8.20 10.56 -7.15
C ALA A 56 -8.31 10.25 -5.65
N THR A 57 -8.44 8.96 -5.33
CA THR A 57 -8.39 8.49 -3.94
C THR A 57 -7.08 7.76 -3.68
N VAL A 58 -6.27 8.27 -2.74
CA VAL A 58 -5.02 7.63 -2.34
C VAL A 58 -5.29 6.54 -1.31
N VAL A 59 -4.75 5.34 -1.55
CA VAL A 59 -4.87 4.18 -0.65
C VAL A 59 -3.50 3.83 -0.07
N SER A 60 -3.30 4.10 1.21
CA SER A 60 -2.00 3.90 1.88
C SER A 60 -2.15 3.47 3.33
N ASP A 61 -1.03 3.25 4.03
CA ASP A 61 -1.04 3.19 5.49
C ASP A 61 -1.18 4.59 6.11
N ALA A 62 -1.05 4.67 7.44
CA ALA A 62 -1.27 5.89 8.22
C ALA A 62 -0.01 6.79 8.29
N GLU A 63 0.71 6.94 7.19
CA GLU A 63 1.87 7.84 7.10
C GLU A 63 1.41 9.27 6.78
N ASN A 64 1.47 10.17 7.77
CA ASN A 64 1.01 11.55 7.63
C ASN A 64 1.63 12.28 6.44
N ALA A 65 2.94 12.14 6.19
CA ALA A 65 3.60 12.85 5.10
C ALA A 65 3.05 12.44 3.72
N LEU A 66 2.64 11.17 3.56
CA LEU A 66 2.01 10.70 2.33
C LEU A 66 0.59 11.28 2.23
N VAL A 67 -0.19 11.18 3.30
CA VAL A 67 -1.57 11.66 3.31
C VAL A 67 -1.63 13.17 3.09
N ASP A 68 -0.80 13.95 3.79
CA ASP A 68 -0.73 15.40 3.65
C ASP A 68 -0.33 15.85 2.23
N ALA A 69 0.47 15.04 1.51
CA ALA A 69 0.91 15.35 0.15
C ALA A 69 -0.16 15.06 -0.92
N PHE A 70 -1.01 14.05 -0.71
CA PHE A 70 -1.97 13.58 -1.70
C PHE A 70 -3.43 13.96 -1.42
N GLU A 71 -3.82 14.08 -0.15
CA GLU A 71 -5.17 14.45 0.26
C GLU A 71 -5.35 15.98 0.18
N ASN A 72 -6.43 16.42 -0.45
CA ASN A 72 -6.75 17.83 -0.55
C ASN A 72 -8.29 18.04 -0.59
N GLY A 73 -8.77 19.18 -1.08
CA GLY A 73 -10.21 19.45 -1.12
C GLY A 73 -11.01 18.52 -2.02
N ASP A 74 -10.37 17.97 -3.06
CA ASP A 74 -10.99 17.15 -4.10
C ASP A 74 -10.51 15.69 -4.07
N ARG A 75 -9.26 15.45 -3.64
CA ARG A 75 -8.69 14.11 -3.44
C ARG A 75 -8.91 13.60 -2.02
N SER A 76 -9.24 12.32 -1.90
CA SER A 76 -9.54 11.68 -0.62
C SER A 76 -8.51 10.62 -0.25
N HIS A 77 -8.46 10.25 1.04
CA HIS A 77 -7.62 9.16 1.54
C HIS A 77 -8.46 7.99 2.05
N GLN A 78 -8.06 6.79 1.63
CA GLN A 78 -8.52 5.53 2.19
C GLN A 78 -7.35 4.86 2.94
N LEU A 79 -7.53 4.66 4.24
CA LEU A 79 -6.57 3.93 5.05
C LEU A 79 -6.64 2.42 4.76
N ASP A 80 -5.50 1.78 4.51
CA ASP A 80 -5.45 0.33 4.32
C ASP A 80 -5.90 -0.41 5.59
N LEU A 81 -7.03 -1.11 5.49
CA LEU A 81 -7.62 -1.84 6.62
C LEU A 81 -6.71 -2.95 7.15
N VAL A 82 -5.83 -3.52 6.32
CA VAL A 82 -4.83 -4.52 6.78
C VAL A 82 -3.82 -3.88 7.72
N HIS A 83 -3.42 -2.63 7.44
CA HIS A 83 -2.47 -1.89 8.23
C HIS A 83 -3.05 -1.35 9.53
N VAL A 84 -4.37 -1.13 9.60
CA VAL A 84 -5.05 -0.70 10.83
C VAL A 84 -4.72 -1.61 12.02
N GLY A 85 -4.90 -2.92 11.85
CA GLY A 85 -4.64 -3.89 12.93
C GLY A 85 -3.17 -3.95 13.36
N ARG A 86 -2.24 -3.83 12.40
CA ARG A 86 -0.79 -3.84 12.66
C ARG A 86 -0.37 -2.60 13.46
N THR A 87 -0.78 -1.42 13.00
CA THR A 87 -0.46 -0.14 13.64
C THR A 87 -1.11 -0.06 15.01
N LEU A 88 -2.39 -0.43 15.13
CA LEU A 88 -3.07 -0.49 16.42
C LEU A 88 -2.34 -1.40 17.41
N GLY A 89 -1.97 -2.61 16.98
CA GLY A 89 -1.22 -3.56 17.81
C GLY A 89 0.11 -2.98 18.32
N TYR A 90 0.84 -2.26 17.45
CA TYR A 90 2.07 -1.57 17.83
C TYR A 90 1.84 -0.43 18.81
N LYS A 91 0.79 0.39 18.62
CA LYS A 91 0.45 1.48 19.55
C LYS A 91 0.03 0.93 20.91
N LEU A 92 -0.77 -0.13 20.96
CA LEU A 92 -1.14 -0.84 22.19
C LEU A 92 0.08 -1.41 22.92
N TRP A 93 1.05 -1.97 22.18
CA TRP A 93 2.30 -2.43 22.77
C TRP A 93 3.13 -1.26 23.34
N LYS A 94 3.18 -0.13 22.62
CA LYS A 94 3.89 1.09 23.06
C LYS A 94 3.27 1.78 24.27
N ASP A 95 1.98 1.60 24.50
CA ASP A 95 1.29 2.11 25.70
C ASP A 95 1.50 1.19 26.90
N ASP A 96 1.78 -0.10 26.65
CA ASP A 96 2.09 -1.13 27.67
C ASP A 96 1.02 -1.29 28.76
N ALA A 97 -0.22 -0.87 28.48
CA ALA A 97 -1.33 -0.94 29.42
C ALA A 97 -1.98 -2.33 29.52
N PHE A 98 -1.79 -3.19 28.50
CA PHE A 98 -2.49 -4.46 28.36
C PHE A 98 -1.54 -5.64 28.11
N PRO A 99 -1.85 -6.84 28.64
CA PRO A 99 -1.13 -8.07 28.27
C PRO A 99 -1.37 -8.45 26.80
N LEU A 100 -0.49 -9.27 26.24
CA LEU A 100 -0.52 -9.67 24.82
C LEU A 100 -1.89 -10.23 24.37
N GLY A 101 -2.54 -11.05 25.20
CA GLY A 101 -3.84 -11.64 24.87
C GLY A 101 -4.93 -10.59 24.69
N GLU A 102 -4.98 -9.59 25.58
CA GLU A 102 -5.96 -8.51 25.51
C GLU A 102 -5.66 -7.58 24.33
N ARG A 103 -4.39 -7.26 24.06
CA ARG A 103 -4.00 -6.51 22.85
C ARG A 103 -4.46 -7.20 21.57
N LYS A 104 -4.29 -8.52 21.48
CA LYS A 104 -4.77 -9.31 20.33
C LYS A 104 -6.28 -9.28 20.19
N ALA A 105 -7.02 -9.35 21.30
CA ALA A 105 -8.48 -9.29 21.29
C ALA A 105 -8.99 -7.91 20.85
N ILE A 106 -8.36 -6.83 21.30
CA ILE A 106 -8.68 -5.46 20.87
C ILE A 106 -8.44 -5.31 19.36
N VAL A 107 -7.26 -5.74 18.88
CA VAL A 107 -6.94 -5.69 17.44
C VAL A 107 -7.95 -6.51 16.63
N ALA A 108 -8.26 -7.74 17.07
CA ALA A 108 -9.23 -8.59 16.39
C ALA A 108 -10.62 -7.94 16.29
N GLY A 109 -11.13 -7.37 17.39
CA GLY A 109 -12.42 -6.69 17.39
C GLY A 109 -12.50 -5.53 16.41
N VAL A 110 -11.47 -4.68 16.39
CA VAL A 110 -11.38 -3.57 15.42
C VAL A 110 -11.30 -4.10 13.98
N THR A 111 -10.45 -5.09 13.70
CA THR A 111 -10.33 -5.64 12.34
C THR A 111 -11.60 -6.36 11.88
N ASP A 112 -12.32 -7.01 12.79
CA ASP A 112 -13.57 -7.69 12.48
C ASP A 112 -14.64 -6.67 12.06
N ASP A 113 -14.78 -5.55 12.80
CA ASP A 113 -15.71 -4.46 12.44
C ASP A 113 -15.42 -3.88 11.04
N LEU A 114 -14.14 -3.69 10.71
CA LEU A 114 -13.71 -3.19 9.40
C LEU A 114 -13.97 -4.20 8.28
N PHE A 115 -13.69 -5.49 8.50
CA PHE A 115 -13.98 -6.52 7.50
C PHE A 115 -15.47 -6.79 7.35
N HIS A 116 -16.27 -6.58 8.39
CA HIS A 116 -17.72 -6.57 8.28
C HIS A 116 -18.22 -5.43 7.39
N LEU A 117 -17.67 -4.21 7.51
CA LEU A 117 -17.97 -3.11 6.59
C LEU A 117 -17.61 -3.47 5.15
N LYS A 118 -16.38 -3.95 4.93
CA LYS A 118 -15.91 -4.37 3.60
C LYS A 118 -16.81 -5.43 2.96
N ASN A 119 -17.25 -6.43 3.73
CA ASN A 119 -18.13 -7.47 3.21
C ASN A 119 -19.55 -6.94 2.96
N SER A 120 -20.01 -5.98 3.75
CA SER A 120 -21.29 -5.30 3.56
C SER A 120 -21.29 -4.48 2.26
N VAL A 121 -20.25 -3.69 1.99
CA VAL A 121 -20.09 -2.95 0.73
C VAL A 121 -20.11 -3.90 -0.47
N ALA A 122 -19.30 -4.97 -0.43
CA ALA A 122 -19.23 -5.96 -1.50
C ALA A 122 -20.59 -6.64 -1.78
N LEU A 123 -21.44 -6.80 -0.75
CA LEU A 123 -22.77 -7.40 -0.89
C LEU A 123 -23.82 -6.41 -1.43
N HIS A 124 -23.80 -5.18 -0.93
CA HIS A 124 -24.90 -4.21 -1.11
C HIS A 124 -24.66 -3.23 -2.25
N ALA A 125 -23.39 -2.89 -2.57
CA ALA A 125 -23.08 -1.92 -3.62
C ALA A 125 -23.57 -2.39 -5.01
N PRO A 126 -23.36 -3.65 -5.44
CA PRO A 126 -23.89 -4.14 -6.72
C PRO A 126 -25.43 -4.15 -6.80
N ARG A 127 -26.11 -4.15 -5.64
CA ARG A 127 -27.57 -4.14 -5.53
C ARG A 127 -28.15 -2.74 -5.36
N ASN A 128 -27.29 -1.71 -5.33
CA ASN A 128 -27.65 -0.33 -5.04
C ASN A 128 -28.40 -0.17 -3.69
N GLU A 129 -28.09 -1.01 -2.70
CA GLU A 129 -28.70 -1.00 -1.37
C GLU A 129 -28.01 0.04 -0.46
N ARG A 130 -28.06 1.32 -0.86
CA ARG A 130 -27.30 2.42 -0.24
C ARG A 130 -27.58 2.61 1.26
N LEU A 131 -28.82 2.38 1.71
CA LEU A 131 -29.16 2.50 3.13
C LEU A 131 -28.42 1.48 3.99
N ALA A 132 -28.27 0.24 3.52
CA ALA A 132 -27.55 -0.80 4.25
C ALA A 132 -26.06 -0.47 4.41
N ILE A 133 -25.45 0.11 3.37
CA ILE A 133 -24.06 0.60 3.43
C ILE A 133 -23.95 1.75 4.43
N ARG A 134 -24.86 2.73 4.38
CA ARG A 134 -24.86 3.87 5.31
C ARG A 134 -24.97 3.44 6.77
N GLU A 135 -25.94 2.57 7.08
CA GLU A 135 -26.12 2.02 8.43
C GLU A 135 -24.87 1.26 8.90
N ARG A 136 -24.19 0.55 7.98
CA ARG A 136 -22.95 -0.15 8.31
C ARG A 136 -21.80 0.81 8.59
N ILE A 137 -21.65 1.88 7.81
CA ILE A 137 -20.65 2.92 8.05
C ILE A 137 -20.86 3.53 9.44
N ASP A 138 -22.08 3.96 9.74
CA ASP A 138 -22.44 4.56 11.02
C ASP A 138 -22.10 3.63 12.19
N GLN A 139 -22.44 2.34 12.07
CA GLN A 139 -22.14 1.34 13.08
C GLN A 139 -20.63 1.12 13.27
N THR A 140 -19.87 1.04 12.18
CA THR A 140 -18.41 0.87 12.23
C THR A 140 -17.75 2.07 12.90
N LEU A 141 -18.09 3.30 12.50
CA LEU A 141 -17.56 4.51 13.14
C LEU A 141 -17.94 4.60 14.62
N GLU A 142 -19.16 4.21 14.98
CA GLU A 142 -19.58 4.16 16.38
C GLU A 142 -18.74 3.16 17.19
N ASN A 143 -18.47 1.97 16.65
CA ASN A 143 -17.65 0.95 17.31
C ASN A 143 -16.20 1.42 17.50
N LEU A 144 -15.59 2.01 16.47
CA LEU A 144 -14.23 2.56 16.55
C LEU A 144 -14.14 3.67 17.61
N ARG A 145 -15.12 4.59 17.64
CA ARG A 145 -15.19 5.68 18.63
C ARG A 145 -15.37 5.14 20.06
N LYS A 146 -16.21 4.12 20.25
CA LYS A 146 -16.40 3.44 21.54
C LYS A 146 -15.11 2.78 22.02
N GLU A 147 -14.42 2.05 21.15
CA GLU A 147 -13.16 1.40 21.49
C GLU A 147 -12.08 2.45 21.81
N ALA A 148 -11.95 3.50 21.00
CA ALA A 148 -11.03 4.59 21.30
C ALA A 148 -11.33 5.27 22.64
N TRP A 149 -12.60 5.48 23.01
CA TRP A 149 -12.98 6.00 24.33
C TRP A 149 -12.60 5.04 25.46
N ARG A 150 -12.83 3.74 25.28
CA ARG A 150 -12.44 2.71 26.24
C ARG A 150 -10.92 2.71 26.46
N LEU A 151 -10.12 2.79 25.38
CA LEU A 151 -8.66 2.80 25.44
C LEU A 151 -8.11 3.99 26.23
N VAL A 152 -8.73 5.18 26.12
CA VAL A 152 -8.35 6.35 26.96
C VAL A 152 -8.55 6.05 28.45
N ARG A 153 -9.63 5.36 28.82
CA ARG A 153 -9.93 5.04 30.23
C ARG A 153 -9.05 3.95 30.81
N GLN A 154 -8.33 3.22 29.96
CA GLN A 154 -7.47 2.11 30.32
C GLN A 154 -5.99 2.44 30.04
N ASP A 155 -5.63 3.72 30.12
CA ASP A 155 -4.25 4.21 30.00
C ASP A 155 -3.54 3.84 28.68
N SER A 156 -4.29 3.72 27.57
CA SER A 156 -3.73 3.50 26.23
C SER A 156 -3.99 4.68 25.28
N PRO A 157 -3.39 5.86 25.55
CA PRO A 157 -3.66 7.08 24.79
C PRO A 157 -3.16 7.05 23.35
N LYS A 158 -2.07 6.33 23.02
CA LYS A 158 -1.55 6.29 21.63
C LYS A 158 -2.45 5.45 20.74
N ALA A 159 -2.94 4.32 21.26
CA ALA A 159 -3.91 3.49 20.53
C ALA A 159 -5.24 4.23 20.35
N ALA A 160 -5.71 4.91 21.39
CA ALA A 160 -6.92 5.74 21.31
C ALA A 160 -6.80 6.90 20.32
N ALA A 161 -5.66 7.62 20.33
CA ALA A 161 -5.41 8.72 19.41
C ALA A 161 -5.42 8.23 17.96
N TYR A 162 -4.73 7.12 17.69
CA TYR A 162 -4.70 6.49 16.36
C TYR A 162 -6.11 6.15 15.84
N LEU A 163 -6.95 5.50 16.64
CA LEU A 163 -8.31 5.16 16.21
C LEU A 163 -9.19 6.40 15.98
N ARG A 164 -9.00 7.48 16.74
CA ARG A 164 -9.77 8.72 16.57
C ARG A 164 -9.36 9.48 15.32
N GLU A 165 -8.04 9.59 15.12
CA GLU A 165 -7.44 10.30 14.00
C GLU A 165 -7.86 9.68 12.68
N TRP A 166 -7.85 8.35 12.59
CA TRP A 166 -8.02 7.64 11.33
C TRP A 166 -9.40 7.01 11.12
N ALA A 167 -10.36 7.19 12.03
CA ALA A 167 -11.66 6.52 11.94
C ALA A 167 -12.36 6.79 10.60
N GLU A 168 -12.44 8.05 10.17
CA GLU A 168 -13.12 8.43 8.94
C GLU A 168 -12.40 7.85 7.70
N ALA A 169 -11.06 7.94 7.65
CA ALA A 169 -10.26 7.38 6.56
C ALA A 169 -10.41 5.84 6.40
N THR A 170 -10.88 5.11 7.43
CA THR A 170 -11.16 3.67 7.27
C THR A 170 -12.44 3.38 6.50
N VAL A 171 -13.34 4.34 6.36
CA VAL A 171 -14.67 4.14 5.73
C VAL A 171 -14.82 4.81 4.37
N THR A 172 -13.82 5.58 3.89
CA THR A 172 -13.84 6.31 2.61
C THR A 172 -14.30 5.45 1.44
N PHE A 173 -13.78 4.23 1.29
CA PHE A 173 -14.16 3.29 0.22
C PHE A 173 -15.65 2.94 0.25
N ALA A 174 -16.25 2.88 1.45
CA ALA A 174 -17.66 2.60 1.63
C ALA A 174 -18.52 3.84 1.37
N GLU A 175 -18.02 5.02 1.72
CA GLU A 175 -18.65 6.30 1.40
C GLU A 175 -18.72 6.52 -0.10
N LEU A 176 -17.60 6.33 -0.81
CA LEU A 176 -17.52 6.44 -2.27
C LEU A 176 -18.40 5.39 -2.98
N ALA A 177 -18.56 4.20 -2.40
CA ALA A 177 -19.48 3.19 -2.92
C ALA A 177 -20.96 3.62 -2.90
N LEU A 178 -21.34 4.59 -2.05
CA LEU A 178 -22.70 5.15 -2.04
C LEU A 178 -22.97 6.00 -3.28
N ASP A 179 -21.91 6.53 -3.89
CA ASP A 179 -21.90 7.27 -5.16
C ASP A 179 -21.45 6.40 -6.33
N GLN A 180 -21.46 5.07 -6.15
CA GLN A 180 -21.11 4.05 -7.15
C GLN A 180 -19.64 4.10 -7.62
N GLN A 181 -18.79 4.80 -6.88
CA GLN A 181 -17.35 4.77 -7.09
C GLN A 181 -16.75 3.59 -6.34
N GLN A 182 -15.87 2.85 -7.01
CA GLN A 182 -15.18 1.72 -6.41
C GLN A 182 -13.77 2.17 -6.01
N VAL A 183 -13.42 2.00 -4.74
CA VAL A 183 -12.06 2.25 -4.24
C VAL A 183 -11.57 1.02 -3.48
N PRO A 184 -10.31 0.59 -3.68
CA PRO A 184 -9.73 -0.47 -2.89
C PRO A 184 -9.67 -0.10 -1.41
N TRP A 185 -10.11 -1.01 -0.54
CA TRP A 185 -9.98 -0.86 0.93
C TRP A 185 -8.57 -1.23 1.44
N THR A 186 -7.66 -1.65 0.57
CA THR A 186 -6.33 -2.15 0.94
C THR A 186 -5.29 -1.86 -0.13
N SER A 187 -4.05 -1.58 0.29
CA SER A 187 -2.90 -1.36 -0.58
C SER A 187 -2.13 -2.66 -0.86
N ASN A 188 -2.80 -3.83 -0.81
CA ASN A 188 -2.22 -5.14 -1.12
C ASN A 188 -1.44 -5.20 -2.46
N VAL A 189 -1.80 -4.37 -3.44
CA VAL A 189 -1.06 -4.30 -4.71
C VAL A 189 0.32 -3.67 -4.50
N VAL A 190 0.42 -2.62 -3.68
CA VAL A 190 1.70 -2.03 -3.25
C VAL A 190 2.50 -3.03 -2.43
N GLU A 191 1.88 -3.77 -1.50
CA GLU A 191 2.57 -4.82 -0.73
C GLU A 191 3.21 -5.90 -1.62
N ARG A 192 2.51 -6.30 -2.69
CA ARG A 192 3.04 -7.25 -3.69
C ARG A 192 4.21 -6.64 -4.47
N ALA A 193 4.09 -5.39 -4.93
CA ALA A 193 5.18 -4.66 -5.57
C ALA A 193 6.41 -4.55 -4.66
N MET A 194 6.23 -4.19 -3.39
CA MET A 194 7.28 -4.15 -2.38
C MET A 194 7.91 -5.52 -2.10
N GLY A 195 7.14 -6.60 -2.29
CA GLY A 195 7.63 -7.97 -2.32
C GLY A 195 8.63 -8.21 -3.45
N GLU A 196 8.34 -7.74 -4.66
CA GLU A 196 9.25 -7.81 -5.81
C GLU A 196 10.53 -6.98 -5.59
N VAL A 197 10.38 -5.76 -5.09
CA VAL A 197 11.51 -4.91 -4.65
C VAL A 197 12.40 -5.66 -3.66
N SER A 198 11.80 -6.31 -2.65
CA SER A 198 12.54 -7.00 -1.60
C SER A 198 13.31 -8.22 -2.13
N LYS A 199 12.71 -9.00 -3.05
CA LYS A 199 13.36 -10.16 -3.68
C LYS A 199 14.62 -9.78 -4.45
N ARG A 200 14.61 -8.65 -5.15
CA ARG A 200 15.72 -8.21 -6.00
C ARG A 200 16.75 -7.36 -5.27
N CYS A 201 16.31 -6.48 -4.37
CA CYS A 201 17.17 -5.42 -3.83
C CYS A 201 17.60 -5.67 -2.39
N LYS A 202 16.78 -6.34 -1.56
CA LYS A 202 17.07 -6.54 -0.13
C LYS A 202 17.73 -7.89 0.17
N ASN A 203 17.30 -8.96 -0.51
CA ASN A 203 17.70 -10.33 -0.16
C ASN A 203 19.08 -10.76 -0.72
N GLN A 204 19.78 -9.88 -1.44
CA GLN A 204 21.01 -10.22 -2.17
C GLN A 204 22.30 -9.65 -1.57
N TRP A 205 22.25 -9.01 -0.39
CA TRP A 205 23.43 -8.36 0.25
C TRP A 205 24.13 -7.32 -0.63
N MET A 206 23.40 -6.78 -1.62
CA MET A 206 23.90 -5.78 -2.57
C MET A 206 23.77 -4.38 -1.97
N ARG A 207 24.70 -3.50 -2.37
CA ARG A 207 24.58 -2.05 -2.18
C ARG A 207 24.31 -1.43 -3.54
N TRP A 208 23.49 -0.39 -3.55
CA TRP A 208 23.07 0.26 -4.78
C TRP A 208 23.41 1.75 -4.71
N SER A 209 23.88 2.32 -5.81
CA SER A 209 23.75 3.77 -6.00
C SER A 209 22.27 4.10 -6.22
N GLU A 210 21.89 5.34 -5.92
CA GLU A 210 20.52 5.82 -6.14
C GLU A 210 20.02 5.55 -7.57
N ALA A 211 20.68 6.12 -8.59
CA ALA A 211 20.29 5.95 -9.99
C ALA A 211 20.27 4.48 -10.45
N GLY A 212 21.15 3.65 -9.90
CA GLY A 212 21.22 2.23 -10.21
C GLY A 212 20.05 1.44 -9.63
N LEU A 213 19.65 1.76 -8.40
CA LEU A 213 18.47 1.19 -7.75
C LEU A 213 17.20 1.63 -8.47
N GLU A 214 17.06 2.92 -8.75
CA GLU A 214 15.89 3.50 -9.41
C GLU A 214 15.63 2.83 -10.76
N SER A 215 16.67 2.76 -11.61
CA SER A 215 16.59 2.12 -12.94
C SER A 215 16.16 0.65 -12.85
N LEU A 216 16.68 -0.10 -11.87
CA LEU A 216 16.32 -1.49 -11.66
C LEU A 216 14.85 -1.64 -11.23
N LEU A 217 14.40 -0.76 -10.34
CA LEU A 217 13.03 -0.78 -9.82
C LEU A 217 12.02 -0.43 -10.91
N TRP A 218 12.28 0.59 -11.74
CA TRP A 218 11.45 0.88 -12.90
C TRP A 218 11.30 -0.35 -13.80
N LEU A 219 12.39 -0.99 -14.20
CA LEU A 219 12.33 -2.19 -15.04
C LEU A 219 11.55 -3.35 -14.37
N ASN A 220 11.79 -3.57 -13.08
CA ASN A 220 11.17 -4.68 -12.35
C ASN A 220 9.68 -4.45 -12.10
N LEU A 221 9.29 -3.23 -11.75
CA LEU A 221 7.93 -2.89 -11.38
C LEU A 221 7.04 -2.64 -12.60
N VAL A 222 7.56 -2.11 -13.71
CA VAL A 222 6.80 -2.07 -14.98
C VAL A 222 6.50 -3.50 -15.44
N GLN A 223 7.47 -4.41 -15.40
CA GLN A 223 7.23 -5.82 -15.74
C GLN A 223 6.17 -6.47 -14.84
N TYR A 224 6.08 -6.07 -13.57
CA TYR A 224 5.09 -6.57 -12.63
C TYR A 224 3.69 -5.99 -12.87
N ALA A 225 3.61 -4.67 -13.09
CA ALA A 225 2.36 -3.94 -13.24
C ALA A 225 1.73 -4.19 -14.62
N ASP A 226 2.53 -4.11 -15.68
CA ASP A 226 2.12 -4.31 -17.07
C ASP A 226 3.14 -5.17 -17.85
N PRO A 227 3.00 -6.50 -17.78
CA PRO A 227 3.90 -7.43 -18.49
C PRO A 227 3.85 -7.28 -20.01
N GLU A 228 2.72 -6.85 -20.58
CA GLU A 228 2.55 -6.73 -22.03
C GLU A 228 3.27 -5.48 -22.54
N GLN A 229 3.10 -4.34 -21.88
CA GLN A 229 3.85 -3.12 -22.17
C GLN A 229 5.35 -3.35 -21.98
N PHE A 230 5.75 -4.05 -20.91
CA PHE A 230 7.16 -4.41 -20.72
C PHE A 230 7.70 -5.30 -21.86
N ALA A 231 6.92 -6.29 -22.30
CA ALA A 231 7.31 -7.17 -23.40
C ALA A 231 7.46 -6.39 -24.71
N ALA A 232 6.52 -5.49 -25.02
CA ALA A 232 6.59 -4.62 -26.20
C ALA A 232 7.84 -3.71 -26.17
N PHE A 233 8.09 -3.05 -25.02
CA PHE A 233 9.29 -2.25 -24.81
C PHE A 233 10.57 -3.08 -24.96
N ALA A 234 10.62 -4.27 -24.36
CA ALA A 234 11.78 -5.14 -24.44
C ALA A 234 12.02 -5.65 -25.87
N ASP A 235 10.96 -5.94 -26.61
CA ASP A 235 11.04 -6.38 -28.01
C ASP A 235 11.54 -5.25 -28.91
N GLU A 236 11.11 -4.01 -28.69
CA GLU A 236 11.61 -2.84 -29.39
C GLU A 236 13.07 -2.54 -29.03
N LEU A 237 13.38 -2.36 -27.74
CA LEU A 237 14.71 -1.95 -27.27
C LEU A 237 15.78 -3.01 -27.56
N LEU A 238 15.46 -4.28 -27.35
CA LEU A 238 16.43 -5.37 -27.50
C LEU A 238 16.36 -6.02 -28.90
N GLU A 239 15.41 -5.61 -29.75
CA GLU A 239 15.12 -6.21 -31.05
C GLU A 239 15.00 -7.74 -30.96
N ARG A 240 14.39 -8.26 -29.89
CA ARG A 240 14.33 -9.70 -29.60
C ARG A 240 13.63 -10.47 -30.72
N SER A 241 12.62 -9.87 -31.33
CA SER A 241 11.92 -10.41 -32.49
C SER A 241 12.81 -10.63 -33.72
N ALA A 242 13.95 -9.95 -33.81
CA ALA A 242 14.93 -10.07 -34.90
C ALA A 242 16.13 -10.98 -34.58
N LYS A 243 16.22 -11.51 -33.35
CA LYS A 243 17.41 -12.23 -32.85
C LYS A 243 17.08 -13.68 -32.51
N THR A 244 17.90 -14.61 -32.98
CA THR A 244 17.81 -16.03 -32.62
C THR A 244 18.38 -16.24 -31.21
N ALA A 245 17.59 -16.80 -30.30
CA ALA A 245 18.04 -17.09 -28.94
C ALA A 245 19.20 -18.11 -28.96
N ILE A 246 20.29 -17.78 -28.25
CA ILE A 246 21.36 -18.73 -27.91
C ILE A 246 21.20 -19.05 -26.43
N THR A 247 20.71 -20.25 -26.14
CA THR A 247 20.56 -20.73 -24.76
C THR A 247 21.83 -21.46 -24.34
N MET A 248 22.43 -21.06 -23.22
CA MET A 248 23.54 -21.77 -22.57
C MET A 248 23.02 -22.29 -21.23
N GLU A 249 22.93 -23.62 -21.09
CA GLU A 249 22.69 -24.24 -19.80
C GLU A 249 24.00 -24.25 -19.00
N VAL A 250 23.98 -23.63 -17.83
CA VAL A 250 25.06 -23.74 -16.85
C VAL A 250 24.56 -24.63 -15.72
N SER A 251 25.04 -25.87 -15.68
CA SER A 251 24.87 -26.75 -14.52
C SER A 251 26.05 -26.54 -13.57
N THR A 252 25.76 -26.20 -12.32
CA THR A 252 26.74 -26.25 -11.23
C THR A 252 26.50 -27.53 -10.45
N GLU A 253 27.37 -28.53 -10.62
CA GLU A 253 27.45 -29.64 -9.68
C GLU A 253 28.03 -29.11 -8.36
N ALA A 254 27.16 -28.89 -7.37
CA ALA A 254 27.59 -28.64 -6.01
C ALA A 254 28.17 -29.96 -5.45
N THR A 255 29.49 -30.11 -5.46
CA THR A 255 30.20 -31.09 -4.63
C THR A 255 30.10 -30.66 -3.17
N ARG A 256 28.91 -30.82 -2.58
CA ARG A 256 28.76 -30.78 -1.13
C ARG A 256 29.20 -32.14 -0.60
N GLY A 257 30.48 -32.22 -0.24
CA GLY A 257 30.97 -33.26 0.65
C GLY A 257 30.17 -33.20 1.96
N GLU A 258 29.75 -34.37 2.43
CA GLU A 258 29.27 -34.55 3.79
C GLU A 258 30.33 -34.04 4.77
N LEU A 259 29.93 -33.20 5.73
CA LEU A 259 30.32 -33.19 7.13
C LEU A 259 29.35 -32.31 7.92
#